data_AF-A0ABD0Q0Y9-F1
#
_entry.id   AF-A0ABD0Q0Y9-F1
#
_cell.length_a   1.000
_cell.length_b   1.000
_cell.length_c   1.000
_cell.angle_alpha   90.00
_cell.angle_beta   90.00
_cell.angle_gamma   90.00
#
_symmetry.space_group_name_H-M   'P 1'
#
loop_
_entity.id
_entity.type
_entity.pdbx_description
1 polymer ?
#
loop_
_entity_poly.entity_id
_entity_poly.type
_entity_poly.pdbx_seq_one_letter_code
_entity_poly.pdbx_strand_id
1 'polypeptide(L)'
;MAHRSQCSSAGDNPLDPNYLPPHYREEYRMAIDALVEADLEGYYGFLQEADVVDFLSRSELDYIKAMVKAPQHTAQPERRYMAEDVDGSSDTYWPVHSDHDAPCLDLGWPQQYRFVGPTEVTTLVNPSDPEMPSIKEQ
;
A
#
# COMPACT_ATOMS: atom_id res chain seq x y z
N MET A 1 -0.04 30.31 16.07
CA MET A 1 0.23 30.72 14.67
C MET A 1 -0.05 29.51 13.81
N ALA A 2 -1.00 29.56 12.88
CA ALA A 2 -1.29 28.43 12.01
C ALA A 2 -0.10 28.24 11.05
N HIS A 3 0.46 27.04 11.02
CA HIS A 3 1.62 26.73 10.17
C HIS A 3 1.21 26.77 8.69
N ARG A 4 2.18 27.15 7.84
CA ARG A 4 2.03 27.20 6.39
C ARG A 4 1.77 25.77 5.89
N SER A 5 0.70 25.60 5.10
CA SER A 5 0.32 24.34 4.45
C SER A 5 1.54 23.64 3.85
N GLN A 6 1.78 22.38 4.20
CA GLN A 6 2.75 21.53 3.50
C GLN A 6 2.10 20.93 2.25
N CYS A 7 1.51 21.78 1.41
CA CYS A 7 0.85 21.31 0.20
C CYS A 7 1.86 20.52 -0.65
N SER A 8 1.60 19.23 -0.87
CA SER A 8 2.25 18.41 -1.91
C SER A 8 1.94 18.89 -3.34
N SER A 9 1.31 20.06 -3.50
CA SER A 9 1.09 20.71 -4.80
C SER A 9 2.29 21.53 -5.28
N ALA A 10 3.39 21.58 -4.52
CA ALA A 10 4.69 21.94 -5.10
C ALA A 10 4.97 20.88 -6.16
N GLY A 11 4.80 21.24 -7.43
CA GLY A 11 4.77 20.29 -8.54
C GLY A 11 5.93 19.31 -8.51
N ASP A 12 5.77 18.18 -9.19
CA ASP A 12 6.76 17.09 -9.32
C ASP A 12 8.04 17.48 -10.08
N ASN A 13 8.38 18.78 -10.11
CA ASN A 13 9.61 19.29 -10.69
C ASN A 13 10.74 19.22 -9.63
N PRO A 14 11.65 18.24 -9.69
CA PRO A 14 12.77 18.13 -8.76
C PRO A 14 13.76 19.29 -8.85
N LEU A 15 13.61 20.19 -9.84
CA LEU A 15 14.43 21.39 -10.02
C LEU A 15 13.82 22.65 -9.38
N ASP A 16 12.60 22.60 -8.84
CA ASP A 16 12.02 23.73 -8.14
C ASP A 16 12.74 23.95 -6.80
N PRO A 17 13.23 25.17 -6.47
CA PRO A 17 13.85 25.44 -5.18
C PRO A 17 12.91 25.26 -3.97
N ASN A 18 11.60 25.16 -4.19
CA ASN A 18 10.59 24.83 -3.17
C ASN A 18 10.11 23.37 -3.28
N TYR A 19 10.75 22.54 -4.11
CA TYR A 19 10.42 21.12 -4.21
C TYR A 19 10.64 20.45 -2.87
N LEU A 20 9.56 19.89 -2.33
CA LEU A 20 9.61 19.02 -1.16
C LEU A 20 9.52 17.58 -1.67
N PRO A 21 10.57 16.76 -1.49
CA PRO A 21 10.50 15.36 -1.86
C PRO A 21 9.38 14.66 -1.09
N PRO A 22 8.71 13.66 -1.69
CA PRO A 22 7.66 12.92 -1.02
C PRO A 22 8.23 12.26 0.24
N HIS A 23 7.81 12.74 1.40
CA HIS A 23 8.29 12.28 2.70
C HIS A 23 7.17 11.53 3.41
N TYR A 24 7.22 10.20 3.34
CA TYR A 24 6.27 9.35 4.05
C TYR A 24 6.53 9.37 5.56
N ARG A 25 5.44 9.48 6.34
CA ARG A 25 5.44 9.29 7.80
C ARG A 25 4.22 8.49 8.19
N GLU A 26 4.43 7.43 8.95
CA GLU A 26 3.36 6.54 9.39
C GLU A 26 2.35 7.29 10.26
N GLU A 27 2.82 8.20 11.09
CA GLU A 27 1.99 8.98 12.00
C GLU A 27 1.04 9.92 11.24
N TYR A 28 1.45 10.42 10.06
CA TYR A 28 0.58 11.25 9.22
C TYR A 28 -0.53 10.41 8.60
N ARG A 29 -0.22 9.18 8.18
CA ARG A 29 -1.21 8.22 7.68
C ARG A 29 -2.23 7.90 8.77
N MET A 30 -1.77 7.59 9.99
CA MET A 30 -2.64 7.32 11.14
C MET A 30 -3.51 8.52 11.53
N ALA A 31 -2.96 9.74 11.50
CA ALA A 31 -3.74 10.95 11.77
C ALA A 31 -4.88 11.13 10.75
N ILE A 32 -4.62 10.82 9.47
CA ILE A 32 -5.65 10.85 8.42
C ILE A 32 -6.71 9.77 8.66
N ASP A 33 -6.31 8.56 9.08
CA ASP A 33 -7.29 7.52 9.45
C ASP A 33 -8.18 8.00 10.62
N ALA A 34 -7.59 8.59 11.65
CA ALA A 34 -8.33 9.15 12.79
C ALA A 34 -9.29 10.29 12.37
N LEU A 35 -8.89 11.12 11.40
CA LEU A 35 -9.76 12.12 10.78
C LEU A 35 -10.96 11.48 10.07
N VAL A 36 -10.76 10.37 9.38
CA VAL A 36 -11.82 9.65 8.67
C VAL A 36 -12.79 8.97 9.63
N GLU A 37 -12.29 8.40 10.73
CA GLU A 37 -13.07 7.64 11.69
C GLU A 37 -13.86 8.53 12.67
N ALA A 38 -13.21 9.57 13.18
CA ALA A 38 -13.72 10.40 14.29
C ALA A 38 -13.67 11.91 14.01
N ASP A 39 -13.58 12.30 12.74
CA ASP A 39 -13.54 13.70 12.30
C ASP A 39 -12.39 14.50 12.97
N LEU A 40 -12.52 15.83 13.07
CA LEU A 40 -11.51 16.73 13.62
C LEU A 40 -11.12 16.36 15.07
N GLU A 41 -12.04 15.83 15.86
CA GLU A 41 -11.75 15.41 17.24
C GLU A 41 -10.76 14.23 17.24
N GLY A 42 -10.97 13.23 16.38
CA GLY A 42 -10.03 12.14 16.17
C GLY A 42 -8.66 12.62 15.69
N TYR A 43 -8.65 13.51 14.69
CA TYR A 43 -7.41 14.08 14.15
C TYR A 43 -6.57 14.78 15.24
N TYR A 44 -7.16 15.75 15.93
CA TYR A 44 -6.43 16.52 16.94
C TYR A 44 -6.10 15.71 18.19
N GLY A 45 -6.96 14.76 18.57
CA GLY A 45 -6.70 13.81 19.65
C GLY A 45 -5.47 12.96 19.37
N PHE A 46 -5.38 12.39 18.16
CA PHE A 46 -4.22 11.59 17.74
C PHE A 46 -2.94 12.43 17.71
N LEU A 47 -2.97 13.64 17.13
CA LEU A 47 -1.79 14.51 17.09
C LEU A 47 -1.25 14.82 18.49
N GLN A 48 -2.15 15.06 19.45
CA GLN A 48 -1.77 15.32 20.83
C GLN A 48 -1.16 14.07 21.51
N GLU A 49 -1.74 12.89 21.29
CA GLU A 49 -1.25 11.64 21.88
C GLU A 49 0.11 11.21 21.30
N ALA A 50 0.28 11.34 19.98
CA ALA A 50 1.48 10.95 19.26
C ALA A 50 2.60 12.02 19.29
N ASP A 51 2.37 13.18 19.93
CA ASP A 51 3.27 14.35 19.93
C ASP A 51 3.68 14.78 18.50
N VAL A 52 2.69 14.85 17.61
CA VAL A 52 2.87 15.23 16.20
C VAL A 52 2.31 16.61 15.96
N VAL A 53 3.04 17.41 15.20
CA VAL A 53 2.62 18.77 14.82
C VAL A 53 1.52 18.71 13.77
N ASP A 54 0.54 19.60 13.89
CA ASP A 54 -0.50 19.82 12.88
C ASP A 54 0.13 20.13 11.51
N PHE A 55 -0.27 19.35 10.51
CA PHE A 55 0.34 19.36 9.18
C PHE A 55 -0.67 19.53 8.05
N LEU A 56 -1.97 19.37 8.31
CA LEU A 56 -3.03 19.57 7.32
C LEU A 56 -3.60 20.98 7.45
N SER A 57 -3.67 21.71 6.35
CA SER A 57 -4.42 22.96 6.33
C SER A 57 -5.92 22.71 6.38
N ARG A 58 -6.67 23.76 6.73
CA ARG A 58 -8.13 23.72 6.74
C ARG A 58 -8.74 23.29 5.39
N SER A 59 -8.17 23.77 4.29
CA SER A 59 -8.63 23.40 2.95
C SER A 59 -8.38 21.92 2.65
N GLU A 60 -7.26 21.36 3.12
CA GLU A 60 -6.94 19.94 2.96
C GLU A 60 -7.84 19.07 3.84
N LEU A 61 -8.10 19.48 5.09
CA LEU A 61 -9.06 18.82 5.97
C LEU A 61 -10.46 18.76 5.33
N ASP A 62 -10.95 19.89 4.84
CA ASP A 62 -12.26 19.97 4.17
C ASP A 62 -12.30 19.11 2.89
N TYR A 63 -11.21 19.11 2.12
CA TYR A 63 -11.08 18.32 0.90
C TYR A 63 -11.09 16.81 1.18
N ILE A 64 -10.27 16.35 2.14
CA ILE A 64 -10.20 14.93 2.53
C ILE A 64 -11.58 14.46 2.97
N LYS A 65 -12.24 15.20 3.87
CA LYS A 65 -13.57 14.88 4.36
C LYS A 65 -14.61 14.77 3.23
N ALA A 66 -14.52 15.64 2.22
CA ALA A 66 -15.45 15.62 1.09
C ALA A 66 -15.19 14.44 0.10
N MET A 67 -13.96 13.95 0.02
CA MET A 67 -13.55 12.93 -0.94
C MET A 67 -13.66 11.51 -0.41
N VAL A 68 -13.58 11.33 0.91
CA VAL A 68 -13.68 10.03 1.58
C VAL A 68 -15.02 9.37 1.26
N LYS A 69 -14.94 8.13 0.76
CA LYS A 69 -16.10 7.29 0.46
C LYS A 69 -15.95 6.01 1.26
N ALA A 70 -17.00 5.64 2.00
CA ALA A 70 -17.08 4.32 2.59
C ALA A 70 -16.96 3.27 1.47
N PRO A 71 -16.28 2.14 1.72
CA PRO A 71 -16.28 1.02 0.80
C PRO A 71 -17.72 0.69 0.42
N GLN A 72 -18.02 0.70 -0.87
CA GLN A 72 -19.31 0.19 -1.31
C GLN A 72 -19.26 -1.32 -1.10
N HIS A 73 -19.97 -1.81 -0.09
CA HIS A 73 -20.30 -3.23 -0.01
C HIS A 73 -21.13 -3.54 -1.24
N THR A 74 -20.47 -3.96 -2.32
CA THR A 74 -21.16 -4.69 -3.36
C THR A 74 -21.74 -5.89 -2.65
N ALA A 75 -23.07 -5.92 -2.54
CA ALA A 75 -23.80 -7.11 -2.14
C ALA A 75 -23.61 -8.14 -3.26
N GLN A 76 -22.38 -8.64 -3.43
CA GLN A 76 -22.23 -9.98 -3.93
C GLN A 76 -23.00 -10.84 -2.95
N PRO A 77 -23.97 -11.65 -3.41
CA PRO A 77 -24.63 -12.58 -2.52
C PRO A 77 -23.51 -13.39 -1.89
N GLU A 78 -23.40 -13.33 -0.57
CA GLU A 78 -22.53 -14.20 0.19
C GLU A 78 -22.86 -15.61 -0.28
N ARG A 79 -21.98 -16.17 -1.11
CA ARG A 79 -21.96 -17.60 -1.28
C ARG A 79 -21.54 -18.08 0.09
N ARG A 80 -22.52 -18.49 0.90
CA ARG A 80 -22.34 -19.14 2.19
C ARG A 80 -21.45 -20.35 1.96
N TYR A 81 -20.15 -20.15 2.04
CA TYR A 81 -19.19 -21.21 2.16
C TYR A 81 -18.85 -21.26 3.64
N MET A 82 -19.49 -22.21 4.32
CA MET A 82 -19.14 -22.60 5.68
C MET A 82 -17.68 -23.02 5.67
N ALA A 83 -16.78 -22.11 6.02
CA ALA A 83 -15.46 -22.47 6.49
C ALA A 83 -15.63 -22.84 7.96
N GLU A 84 -15.82 -24.12 8.24
CA GLU A 84 -15.55 -24.62 9.59
C GLU A 84 -14.09 -24.31 9.90
N ASP A 85 -13.88 -23.65 11.03
CA ASP A 85 -12.58 -23.26 11.58
C ASP A 85 -11.55 -24.38 11.42
N VAL A 86 -10.55 -24.13 10.58
CA VAL A 86 -9.24 -24.73 10.73
C VAL A 86 -8.26 -23.59 10.85
N ASP A 87 -7.93 -23.30 12.10
CA ASP A 87 -6.74 -22.60 12.62
C ASP A 87 -5.73 -22.21 11.52
N GLY A 88 -6.03 -21.12 10.82
CA GLY A 88 -5.27 -20.62 9.69
C GLY A 88 -4.42 -19.46 10.15
N SER A 89 -3.13 -19.72 10.38
CA SER A 89 -2.12 -18.67 10.60
C SER A 89 -2.30 -17.55 9.57
N SER A 90 -2.58 -16.34 10.06
CA SER A 90 -3.02 -15.16 9.31
C SER A 90 -2.02 -14.64 8.25
N ASP A 91 -0.83 -15.22 8.14
CA ASP A 91 0.27 -14.69 7.31
C ASP A 91 0.34 -15.25 5.88
N THR A 92 -0.60 -16.09 5.44
CA THR A 92 -0.61 -16.48 4.02
C THR A 92 -2.01 -16.76 3.49
N TYR A 93 -2.52 -15.86 2.66
CA TYR A 93 -3.69 -16.11 1.83
C TYR A 93 -3.32 -17.09 0.72
N TRP A 94 -3.64 -18.37 0.92
CA TRP A 94 -3.66 -19.34 -0.17
C TRP A 94 -5.09 -19.37 -0.73
N PRO A 95 -5.31 -18.96 -1.99
CA PRO A 95 -6.60 -19.20 -2.62
C PRO A 95 -6.85 -20.71 -2.60
N VAL A 96 -7.87 -21.14 -1.86
CA VAL A 96 -8.21 -22.56 -1.76
C VAL A 96 -8.63 -23.11 -3.13
N HIS A 97 -9.06 -22.22 -4.04
CA HIS A 97 -9.49 -22.54 -5.38
C HIS A 97 -8.99 -21.48 -6.39
N SER A 98 -8.60 -21.95 -7.58
CA SER A 98 -8.29 -21.12 -8.74
C SER A 98 -9.57 -20.78 -9.49
N ASP A 99 -9.74 -19.53 -9.94
CA ASP A 99 -10.87 -19.07 -10.80
C ASP A 99 -10.82 -19.66 -12.23
N HIS A 100 -9.76 -20.39 -12.55
CA HIS A 100 -9.59 -21.09 -13.82
C HIS A 100 -9.26 -22.57 -13.60
N ASP A 101 -9.84 -23.41 -14.45
CA ASP A 101 -9.43 -24.81 -14.58
C ASP A 101 -7.93 -24.88 -14.87
N ALA A 102 -7.27 -25.88 -14.29
CA ALA A 102 -5.86 -26.12 -14.58
C ALA A 102 -5.71 -26.37 -16.10
N PRO A 103 -4.75 -25.73 -16.78
CA PRO A 103 -4.55 -25.93 -18.21
C PRO A 103 -4.30 -27.42 -18.48
N CYS A 104 -4.97 -27.96 -19.51
CA CYS A 104 -4.77 -29.32 -19.97
C CYS A 104 -3.38 -29.46 -20.62
N LEU A 105 -2.35 -29.63 -19.79
CA LEU A 105 -1.00 -29.97 -20.21
C LEU A 105 -0.99 -31.43 -20.70
N ASP A 106 -1.05 -31.62 -22.03
CA ASP A 106 -0.81 -32.92 -22.70
C ASP A 106 0.64 -33.41 -22.52
N LEU A 107 1.54 -32.50 -22.14
CA LEU A 107 2.90 -32.76 -21.73
C LEU A 107 2.95 -32.43 -20.24
N GLY A 108 2.90 -33.41 -19.34
CA GLY A 108 2.90 -33.18 -17.88
C GLY A 108 4.05 -32.28 -17.38
N TRP A 109 4.09 -31.99 -16.07
CA TRP A 109 5.19 -31.23 -15.48
C TRP A 109 6.55 -31.74 -15.97
N PRO A 110 7.47 -30.86 -16.42
CA PRO A 110 8.79 -31.30 -16.84
C PRO A 110 9.41 -32.10 -15.71
N GLN A 111 9.90 -33.28 -16.04
CA GLN A 111 10.51 -34.18 -15.07
C GLN A 111 11.59 -33.40 -14.32
N GLN A 112 11.51 -33.38 -12.99
CA GLN A 112 12.47 -32.66 -12.15
C GLN A 112 13.85 -33.27 -12.32
N TYR A 113 14.60 -32.81 -13.31
CA TYR A 113 16.03 -33.05 -13.37
C TYR A 113 16.63 -32.28 -12.20
N ARG A 114 17.30 -32.98 -11.28
CA ARG A 114 18.15 -32.33 -10.29
C ARG A 114 19.21 -31.57 -11.06
N PHE A 115 19.09 -30.25 -11.11
CA PHE A 115 20.16 -29.40 -11.60
C PHE A 115 21.33 -29.53 -10.61
N VAL A 116 22.39 -30.20 -11.05
CA VAL A 116 23.66 -30.33 -10.30
C VAL A 116 24.65 -29.37 -10.95
N GLY A 117 24.50 -28.08 -10.67
CA GLY A 117 25.37 -27.02 -11.17
C GLY A 117 25.23 -25.76 -10.31
N PRO A 118 26.19 -24.82 -10.39
CA PRO A 118 26.04 -23.52 -9.72
C PRO A 118 24.85 -22.77 -10.32
N THR A 119 23.94 -22.29 -9.47
CA THR A 119 22.88 -21.38 -9.88
C THR A 119 23.41 -19.96 -9.76
N GLU A 120 23.52 -19.25 -10.89
CA GLU A 120 23.75 -17.80 -10.89
C GLU A 120 22.39 -17.10 -10.73
N VAL A 121 22.26 -16.28 -9.69
CA VAL A 121 21.06 -15.49 -9.42
C VAL A 121 21.44 -14.02 -9.51
N THR A 122 20.86 -13.31 -10.47
CA THR A 122 20.95 -11.85 -10.56
C THR A 122 19.70 -11.26 -9.92
N THR A 123 19.89 -10.42 -8.91
CA THR A 123 18.77 -9.69 -8.28
C THR A 123 18.71 -8.28 -8.85
N LEU A 124 17.52 -7.85 -9.26
CA LEU A 124 17.25 -6.51 -9.78
C LEU A 124 16.21 -5.87 -8.87
N VAL A 125 16.45 -4.64 -8.43
CA VAL A 125 15.60 -3.91 -7.47
C VAL A 125 15.25 -2.52 -8.01
N ASN A 126 14.15 -1.93 -7.51
CA ASN A 126 13.76 -0.56 -7.83
C ASN A 126 13.37 0.20 -6.55
N PRO A 127 14.06 1.31 -6.19
CA PRO A 127 15.16 1.93 -6.93
C PRO A 127 16.43 1.08 -6.94
N SER A 128 17.22 1.18 -8.01
CA SER A 128 18.47 0.44 -8.19
C SER A 128 19.63 1.22 -7.58
N ASP A 129 20.64 0.51 -7.09
CA ASP A 129 21.91 1.15 -6.73
C ASP A 129 22.56 1.78 -7.96
N PRO A 130 23.30 2.90 -7.81
CA PRO A 130 23.93 3.58 -8.95
C PRO A 130 24.96 2.73 -9.70
N GLU A 131 25.45 1.64 -9.12
CA GLU A 131 26.37 0.69 -9.74
C GLU A 131 25.67 -0.57 -10.30
N MET A 132 24.34 -0.64 -10.26
CA MET A 132 23.59 -1.84 -10.66
C MET A 132 22.39 -1.52 -11.57
N PRO A 133 22.16 -2.28 -12.67
CA PRO A 133 21.07 -2.00 -13.61
C PRO A 133 19.69 -2.21 -12.98
N SER A 134 18.71 -1.44 -13.44
CA SER A 134 17.33 -1.52 -12.98
C SER A 134 16.51 -2.59 -13.70
N ILE A 135 15.51 -3.14 -12.99
CA ILE A 135 14.53 -4.07 -13.59
C ILE A 135 13.75 -3.44 -14.76
N LYS A 136 13.70 -2.10 -14.84
CA LYS A 136 13.03 -1.36 -15.91
C LYS A 136 13.82 -1.24 -17.21
N GLU A 137 15.12 -1.57 -17.19
CA GLU A 137 16.02 -1.37 -18.34
C GLU A 137 16.31 -2.66 -19.13
N GLN A 138 15.67 -3.77 -18.79
CA GLN A 138 15.71 -5.03 -19.55
C GLN A 138 14.55 -5.20 -20.52
#